data_AF-A0A6B2V581-F1
#
_entry.id   AF-A0A6B2V581-F1
#
_cell.length_a   1.000
_cell.length_b   1.000
_cell.length_c   1.000
_cell.angle_alpha   90.00
_cell.angle_beta   90.00
_cell.angle_gamma   90.00
#
_symmetry.space_group_name_H-M   'P 1'
#
loop_
_entity.id
_entity.type
_entity.pdbx_description
1 polymer ?
#
loop_
_entity_poly.entity_id
_entity_poly.type
_entity_poly.pdbx_seq_one_letter_code
_entity_poly.pdbx_strand_id
1 'polypeptide(L)' 'EVRPDLVHAHSAKAGLAGRLAVRGRIPTVFQPHAWSFEAVGGATAALALRWERWGTRWAARTVCVSEAERAT' A
#
# COMPACT_ATOMS: atom_id res chain seq x y z
N GLU A 1 1.93 -25.35 -8.44
CA GLU A 1 2.41 -24.49 -7.33
C GLU A 1 2.89 -23.18 -7.94
N VAL A 2 2.49 -22.02 -7.42
CA VAL A 2 2.88 -20.72 -7.98
C VAL A 2 3.93 -20.08 -7.07
N ARG A 3 5.09 -19.73 -7.63
CA ARG A 3 6.22 -19.10 -6.91
C ARG A 3 6.55 -17.78 -7.60
N PRO A 4 5.87 -16.68 -7.24
CA PRO A 4 6.07 -15.41 -7.93
C PRO A 4 7.39 -14.76 -7.49
N ASP A 5 8.12 -14.20 -8.45
CA ASP A 5 9.33 -13.41 -8.17
C ASP A 5 9.01 -11.97 -7.72
N LEU A 6 7.78 -11.51 -7.99
CA LEU A 6 7.31 -10.15 -7.71
C LEU A 6 5.80 -10.15 -7.44
N VAL A 7 5.37 -9.31 -6.50
CA VAL A 7 3.94 -9.01 -6.27
C VAL A 7 3.68 -7.54 -6.54
N HIS A 8 2.71 -7.23 -7.40
CA HIS A 8 2.22 -5.87 -7.60
C HIS A 8 0.81 -5.74 -7.01
N ALA A 9 0.69 -5.00 -5.91
CA ALA A 9 -0.57 -4.79 -5.22
C ALA A 9 -1.14 -3.41 -5.55
N HIS A 10 -2.42 -3.36 -5.92
CA HIS A 10 -3.13 -2.15 -6.29
C HIS A 10 -4.22 -1.81 -5.28
N SER A 11 -4.46 -0.52 -5.03
CA SER A 11 -5.52 -0.02 -4.15
C SER A 11 -5.30 -0.35 -2.67
N ALA A 12 -5.97 0.41 -1.79
CA ALA A 12 -5.96 0.26 -0.34
C ALA A 12 -6.09 -1.18 0.15
N LYS A 13 -7.15 -1.88 -0.26
CA LYS A 13 -7.53 -3.19 0.30
C LYS A 13 -6.61 -4.32 -0.15
N ALA A 14 -6.34 -4.42 -1.46
CA ALA A 14 -5.44 -5.44 -1.98
C ALA A 14 -3.98 -5.11 -1.65
N GLY A 15 -3.61 -3.82 -1.61
CA GLY A 15 -2.35 -3.33 -1.06
C GLY A 15 -2.13 -3.78 0.38
N LEU A 16 -3.15 -3.67 1.22
CA LEU A 16 -3.12 -4.16 2.59
C LEU A 16 -2.97 -5.70 2.65
N ALA A 17 -3.89 -6.43 2.02
CA ALA A 17 -3.91 -7.89 2.08
C ALA A 17 -2.62 -8.51 1.52
N GLY A 18 -2.17 -8.06 0.35
CA GLY A 18 -0.97 -8.56 -0.31
C GLY A 18 0.29 -8.31 0.52
N ARG A 19 0.48 -7.07 1.01
CA ARG A 19 1.64 -6.73 1.84
C ARG A 19 1.64 -7.46 3.19
N LEU A 20 0.47 -7.73 3.79
CA LEU A 20 0.35 -8.55 4.99
C LEU A 20 0.73 -10.02 4.74
N ALA A 21 0.25 -10.60 3.64
CA ALA A 21 0.49 -12.00 3.30
C ALA A 21 1.97 -12.24 2.97
N VAL A 22 2.54 -11.38 2.12
CA VAL A 22 3.94 -11.49 1.68
C VAL A 22 4.90 -11.04 2.78
N ARG A 23 4.59 -9.93 3.45
CA ARG A 23 5.35 -9.33 4.56
C ARG A 23 6.84 -9.14 4.24
N GLY A 24 7.14 -8.73 3.01
CA GLY A 24 8.51 -8.50 2.53
C GLY A 24 9.30 -9.75 2.09
N ARG A 25 8.71 -10.95 2.14
CA ARG A 25 9.39 -12.19 1.69
C ARG A 25 9.61 -12.26 0.18
N ILE A 26 8.76 -11.59 -0.59
CA ILE A 26 8.84 -11.46 -2.04
C ILE A 26 8.87 -9.96 -2.35
N PRO A 27 9.72 -9.49 -3.27
CA PRO A 27 9.69 -8.10 -3.73
C PRO A 27 8.24 -7.67 -4.03
N THR A 28 7.83 -6.53 -3.48
CA THR A 28 6.44 -6.05 -3.61
C THR A 28 6.41 -4.60 -4.07
N VAL A 29 5.70 -4.33 -5.16
CA VAL A 29 5.34 -2.98 -5.62
C VAL A 29 3.93 -2.66 -5.14
N PHE A 30 3.72 -1.47 -4.59
CA PHE A 30 2.40 -1.00 -4.16
C PHE A 30 1.99 0.24 -4.97
N GLN A 31 0.77 0.23 -5.53
CA GLN A 31 0.19 1.36 -6.24
C GLN A 31 -1.13 1.77 -5.55
N PRO A 32 -1.17 2.91 -4.83
CA PRO A 32 -2.35 3.28 -4.05
C PRO A 32 -3.56 3.63 -4.92
N HIS A 33 -3.35 4.36 -6.04
CA HIS A 33 -4.38 5.01 -6.88
C HIS A 33 -5.14 6.15 -6.18
N ALA A 34 -5.33 6.04 -4.87
CA ALA A 34 -5.66 7.10 -3.92
C ALA A 34 -5.32 6.60 -2.52
N TRP A 35 -5.01 7.50 -1.58
CA TRP A 35 -4.71 7.07 -0.22
C TRP A 35 -5.96 6.84 0.61
N SER A 36 -5.99 5.74 1.35
CA SER A 36 -7.10 5.32 2.21
C SER A 36 -7.58 6.40 3.19
N PHE A 37 -6.65 7.22 3.69
CA PHE A 37 -6.93 8.26 4.69
C PHE A 37 -7.47 9.57 4.10
N GLU A 38 -7.38 9.75 2.78
CA GLU A 38 -7.99 10.89 2.08
C GLU A 38 -9.49 10.65 1.84
N ALA A 39 -9.92 9.38 1.81
CA ALA A 39 -11.31 8.99 1.55
C ALA A 39 -12.22 9.01 2.81
N VAL A 40 -11.67 9.22 4.00
CA VAL A 40 -12.40 9.14 5.28
C VAL A 40 -11.96 10.26 6.23
N GLY A 41 -12.75 10.56 7.26
CA GLY A 41 -12.45 11.57 8.27
C GLY A 41 -12.12 11.01 9.66
N GLY A 42 -11.67 11.89 10.56
CA GLY A 42 -11.55 11.63 11.99
C GLY A 42 -10.62 10.46 12.36
N ALA A 43 -11.05 9.65 13.33
CA ALA A 43 -10.26 8.53 13.85
C ALA A 43 -9.94 7.48 12.77
N THR A 44 -10.86 7.24 11.83
CA THR A 44 -10.66 6.29 10.73
C THR A 44 -9.54 6.75 9.80
N ALA A 45 -9.47 8.05 9.50
CA ALA A 45 -8.38 8.63 8.70
C ALA A 45 -7.03 8.47 9.41
N ALA A 46 -6.98 8.74 10.71
CA ALA A 46 -5.76 8.58 11.50
C ALA A 46 -5.27 7.11 11.53
N LEU A 47 -6.19 6.15 11.67
CA LEU A 47 -5.87 4.72 11.63
C LEU A 47 -5.40 4.29 10.24
N ALA A 48 -6.09 4.73 9.18
CA ALA A 48 -5.71 4.46 7.80
C ALA A 48 -4.32 5.01 7.49
N LEU A 49 -4.01 6.25 7.91
CA LEU A 49 -2.69 6.87 7.74
C LEU A 49 -1.59 6.08 8.46
N ARG A 50 -1.83 5.71 9.73
CA ARG A 50 -0.87 4.91 10.49
C ARG A 50 -0.62 3.56 9.82
N TRP A 51 -1.67 2.93 9.33
CA TRP A 51 -1.56 1.65 8.65
C TRP A 51 -0.79 1.78 7.33
N GLU A 52 -1.14 2.73 6.46
CA GLU A 52 -0.46 2.92 5.18
C GLU A 52 1.03 3.20 5.36
N ARG A 53 1.37 4.06 6.34
CA ARG A 53 2.77 4.34 6.73
C ARG A 53 3.50 3.11 7.24
N TRP A 54 2.82 2.20 7.96
CA TRP A 54 3.46 0.99 8.43
C TRP A 54 3.60 -0.06 7.32
N GLY A 55 2.60 -0.16 6.44
CA GLY A 55 2.60 -1.05 5.30
C GLY A 55 3.66 -0.73 4.26
N THR A 56 4.15 0.52 4.16
CA THR A 56 5.26 0.86 3.24
C THR A 56 6.53 0.08 3.55
N ARG A 57 6.73 -0.37 4.79
CA ARG A 57 7.88 -1.20 5.21
C ARG A 57 7.90 -2.58 4.54
N TRP A 58 6.77 -3.00 3.95
CA TRP A 58 6.64 -4.26 3.22
C TRP A 58 6.47 -4.06 1.71
N ALA A 59 6.65 -2.84 1.22
CA ALA A 59 6.76 -2.55 -0.19
C ALA A 59 8.21 -2.19 -0.52
N ALA A 60 8.77 -2.83 -1.54
CA ALA A 60 10.07 -2.43 -2.08
C ALA A 60 9.96 -1.07 -2.79
N ARG A 61 8.84 -0.82 -3.47
CA ARG A 61 8.54 0.44 -4.15
C ARG A 61 7.07 0.79 -4.05
N THR A 62 6.79 2.08 -3.98
CA THR A 62 5.44 2.64 -4.15
C THR A 62 5.41 3.45 -5.43
N VAL A 63 4.42 3.19 -6.29
CA VAL A 63 4.21 3.90 -7.55
C VAL A 63 2.97 4.77 -7.38
N CYS A 64 3.14 6.08 -7.44
CA CYS A 64 2.03 7.02 -7.45
C CYS A 64 1.65 7.36 -8.90
N VAL A 65 0.36 7.53 -9.17
CA VAL A 65 -0.17 7.89 -10.49
C VAL A 65 -0.10 9.39 -10.77
N SER A 66 0.22 10.21 -9.76
CA SER A 66 0.40 11.65 -9.88
C SER A 66 1.38 12.22 -8.84
N GLU A 67 1.93 13.40 -9.11
CA GLU A 67 2.74 14.15 -8.12
C GLU A 67 1.92 14.57 -6.90
N ALA A 68 0.62 14.84 -7.07
CA ALA A 68 -0.26 15.17 -5.95
C ALA A 68 -0.36 13.99 -4.96
N GLU A 69 -0.61 12.78 -5.48
CA GLU A 69 -0.64 11.56 -4.66
C GLU A 69 0.72 11.25 -4.02
N ARG A 70 1.83 11.64 -4.67
CA ARG A 70 3.18 11.48 -4.11
C ARG A 70 3.49 12.46 -2.99
N ALA A 71 2.88 13.66 -3.00
CA ALA A 71 3.14 14.71 -2.03
C ALA A 71 2.33 14.56 -0.72
N THR A 72 1.36 13.65 -0.68
CA THR A 72 0.54 13.31 0.50
C THR A 72 1.33 12.58 1.59
#